data_AF-A0A8I6YDE0-F1
#
_entry.id   AF-A0A8I6YDE0-F1
#
_cell.length_a   1.000
_cell.length_b   1.000
_cell.length_c   1.000
_cell.angle_alpha   90.00
_cell.angle_beta   90.00
_cell.angle_gamma   90.00
#
_symmetry.space_group_name_H-M   'P 1'
#
loop_
_entity.id
_entity.type
_entity.pdbx_description
1 polymer ?
#
loop_
_entity_poly.entity_id
_entity_poly.type
_entity_poly.pdbx_seq_one_letter_code
_entity_poly.pdbx_strand_id
1 'polypeptide(L)'
;MTSLQAAPRISLHLTPSEHLGRLLPPWRLVLSPFSSCGLYTLISRQHLICNAQSYADDLLVASAQSSTTARSRLLAAEREEAKAVLSLFLRQKGLRSAVAARIANKSDGFIEHLSSKLQSAYRSRYAEGRELSTPEIRDAILPYLEALSKEHGDNLVEVVENFPDPFSAERESLSYTMILTPTSSNKQKAIARVSTPTSGGALPELVLYLLDYGMDHEEIKNVVRKFPAFAYYNVDRKIKPLVELLLELGVPRSGIPGIIRKRPQLCGISLTDNLKPMMAYMENIGVNKAQWSKVICRFPAFLTYSRQKVEITVSYLTELGVSKENIGKILTRCPHLMSYSVNDNLRPTADYFRSIGADAASLIQKCPQAFGLNIESKLKPITEFFLQREFSIEEIGIMVNRFGIIHTLSLQENLIPKYEYFLTMGYPRYELVKFPQYFGYSLEQRIKPRYARMTGCGVRLILNQMLSVSESRFEEILQKKSGGF
;
A
#
# COMPACT_ATOMS: atom_id res chain seq x y z
N MET A 1 -58.57 -63.16 -25.21
CA MET A 1 -59.17 -63.76 -23.99
C MET A 1 -58.60 -63.05 -22.78
N THR A 2 -59.45 -62.78 -21.76
CA THR A 2 -59.21 -62.17 -20.42
C THR A 2 -58.63 -60.72 -20.40
N SER A 3 -59.41 -59.62 -20.28
CA SER A 3 -60.17 -59.05 -19.12
C SER A 3 -59.29 -58.85 -17.86
N LEU A 4 -59.29 -57.77 -17.07
CA LEU A 4 -60.12 -56.56 -16.94
C LEU A 4 -59.42 -55.64 -15.88
N GLN A 5 -59.61 -54.32 -16.03
CA GLN A 5 -59.72 -53.27 -15.00
C GLN A 5 -58.54 -52.82 -14.11
N ALA A 6 -58.46 -51.48 -14.04
CA ALA A 6 -57.62 -50.65 -13.17
C ALA A 6 -58.23 -50.46 -11.77
N ALA A 7 -57.38 -50.07 -10.80
CA ALA A 7 -57.76 -49.64 -9.45
C ALA A 7 -56.79 -48.54 -8.91
N PRO A 8 -57.19 -47.74 -7.89
CA PRO A 8 -56.97 -46.29 -7.86
C PRO A 8 -56.01 -45.75 -6.77
N ARG A 9 -55.82 -44.41 -6.78
CA ARG A 9 -55.14 -43.59 -5.76
C ARG A 9 -56.00 -43.38 -4.51
N ILE A 10 -55.42 -43.45 -3.31
CA ILE A 10 -55.92 -42.78 -2.10
C ILE A 10 -54.75 -42.21 -1.26
N SER A 11 -55.00 -40.99 -0.79
CA SER A 11 -54.20 -40.08 0.05
C SER A 11 -53.89 -40.60 1.46
N LEU A 12 -52.83 -40.09 2.09
CA LEU A 12 -52.61 -40.19 3.54
C LEU A 12 -52.73 -38.81 4.21
N HIS A 13 -53.53 -38.83 5.27
CA HIS A 13 -53.90 -37.74 6.17
C HIS A 13 -52.74 -37.21 7.02
N LEU A 14 -52.79 -35.90 7.30
CA LEU A 14 -52.10 -35.20 8.39
C LEU A 14 -52.89 -35.35 9.70
N THR A 15 -52.19 -35.54 10.83
CA THR A 15 -52.53 -34.90 12.13
C THR A 15 -51.26 -34.74 13.01
N PRO A 16 -51.25 -33.79 13.98
CA PRO A 16 -50.04 -33.20 14.57
C PRO A 16 -49.79 -33.64 16.03
N SER A 17 -48.58 -33.41 16.55
CA SER A 17 -48.34 -33.34 18.01
C SER A 17 -47.10 -32.52 18.35
N GLU A 18 -47.25 -31.68 19.37
CA GLU A 18 -46.33 -30.65 19.85
C GLU A 18 -45.22 -31.15 20.80
N HIS A 19 -44.22 -30.27 20.97
CA HIS A 19 -43.36 -30.01 22.13
C HIS A 19 -42.35 -31.07 22.63
N LEU A 20 -41.05 -30.75 22.53
CA LEU A 20 -40.24 -30.24 23.66
C LEU A 20 -38.83 -29.83 23.18
N GLY A 21 -38.35 -28.68 23.63
CA GLY A 21 -36.97 -28.24 23.40
C GLY A 21 -35.97 -28.93 24.32
N ARG A 22 -34.71 -29.02 23.86
CA ARG A 22 -33.47 -28.94 24.67
C ARG A 22 -32.22 -29.00 23.77
N LEU A 23 -31.51 -27.88 23.77
CA LEU A 23 -30.04 -27.69 23.87
C LEU A 23 -29.14 -28.85 23.40
N LEU A 24 -28.42 -28.63 22.29
CA LEU A 24 -27.25 -29.40 21.87
C LEU A 24 -25.94 -28.66 22.25
N PRO A 25 -24.93 -29.32 22.86
CA PRO A 25 -23.61 -28.77 23.08
C PRO A 25 -22.63 -29.05 21.92
N PRO A 26 -21.49 -28.34 21.84
CA PRO A 26 -20.58 -28.38 20.69
C PRO A 26 -19.56 -29.53 20.79
N TRP A 27 -19.37 -30.26 19.71
CA TRP A 27 -18.32 -31.28 19.60
C TRP A 27 -17.00 -30.67 19.11
N ARG A 28 -15.96 -30.85 19.93
CA ARG A 28 -14.55 -30.87 19.51
C ARG A 28 -14.29 -32.20 18.81
N LEU A 29 -13.52 -32.20 17.72
CA LEU A 29 -12.83 -33.40 17.24
C LEU A 29 -11.33 -33.13 17.09
N VAL A 30 -10.59 -34.05 17.71
CA VAL A 30 -9.16 -34.16 17.83
C VAL A 30 -8.61 -34.97 16.66
N LEU A 31 -7.48 -34.52 16.12
CA LEU A 31 -6.65 -35.22 15.15
C LEU A 31 -5.94 -36.43 15.76
N SER A 32 -5.84 -37.52 15.01
CA SER A 32 -4.71 -38.48 15.05
C SER A 32 -4.84 -39.58 13.98
N PRO A 33 -3.73 -40.22 13.58
CA PRO A 33 -3.37 -40.44 12.18
C PRO A 33 -3.27 -41.92 11.80
N PHE A 34 -3.11 -42.24 10.50
CA PHE A 34 -2.24 -43.35 10.04
C PHE A 34 -1.90 -43.24 8.55
N SER A 35 -0.68 -43.68 8.26
CA SER A 35 0.13 -43.43 7.07
C SER A 35 0.10 -44.57 6.03
N SER A 36 0.81 -44.29 4.92
CA SER A 36 1.55 -45.19 4.00
C SER A 36 0.89 -45.39 2.62
N CYS A 37 1.61 -45.48 1.50
CA CYS A 37 2.95 -45.06 1.06
C CYS A 37 2.97 -45.32 -0.45
N GLY A 38 3.69 -44.50 -1.23
CA GLY A 38 3.89 -44.72 -2.67
C GLY A 38 5.00 -43.81 -3.19
N LEU A 39 6.24 -44.30 -3.11
CA LEU A 39 7.48 -43.65 -3.53
C LEU A 39 7.59 -43.52 -5.06
N TYR A 40 8.09 -42.37 -5.54
CA TYR A 40 9.20 -42.31 -6.50
C TYR A 40 10.13 -41.15 -6.14
N THR A 41 11.42 -41.47 -6.10
CA THR A 41 12.57 -40.65 -5.70
C THR A 41 13.07 -39.76 -6.84
N LEU A 42 13.63 -38.58 -6.51
CA LEU A 42 14.97 -38.13 -6.95
C LEU A 42 15.34 -36.76 -6.31
N ILE A 43 16.30 -36.84 -5.38
CA ILE A 43 17.45 -35.96 -5.10
C ILE A 43 17.21 -34.47 -4.77
N SER A 44 17.54 -34.16 -3.52
CA SER A 44 17.52 -32.88 -2.83
C SER A 44 18.74 -32.01 -3.18
N ARG A 45 18.49 -30.72 -3.50
CA ARG A 45 19.41 -29.62 -3.21
C ARG A 45 18.65 -28.57 -2.41
N GLN A 46 19.03 -28.42 -1.14
CA GLN A 46 18.50 -27.45 -0.20
C GLN A 46 18.91 -26.03 -0.60
N HIS A 47 17.93 -25.14 -0.76
CA HIS A 47 18.06 -23.73 -0.42
C HIS A 47 16.78 -23.31 0.31
N LEU A 48 16.88 -23.11 1.63
CA LEU A 48 15.85 -22.43 2.41
C LEU A 48 15.96 -20.93 2.13
N ILE A 49 14.92 -20.35 1.54
CA ILE A 49 14.65 -18.91 1.56
C ILE A 49 13.44 -18.73 2.47
N CYS A 50 13.70 -18.33 3.71
CA CYS A 50 12.66 -18.01 4.70
C CYS A 50 12.15 -16.58 4.46
N ASN A 51 10.88 -16.49 4.06
CA ASN A 51 10.07 -15.28 4.06
C ASN A 51 9.87 -14.77 5.50
N ALA A 52 10.13 -13.49 5.74
CA ALA A 52 9.69 -12.78 6.94
C ALA A 52 8.67 -11.71 6.52
N GLN A 53 7.40 -11.97 6.83
CA GLN A 53 6.28 -11.04 6.70
C GLN A 53 6.31 -10.03 7.86
N SER A 54 6.15 -8.74 7.56
CA SER A 54 5.84 -7.71 8.57
C SER A 54 4.33 -7.56 8.71
N TYR A 55 3.78 -8.07 9.82
CA TYR A 55 2.52 -7.64 10.39
C TYR A 55 2.81 -6.82 11.65
N ALA A 56 2.20 -5.65 11.76
CA ALA A 56 1.61 -5.15 13.01
C ALA A 56 0.95 -3.80 12.72
N ASP A 57 -0.38 -3.78 12.75
CA ASP A 57 -1.14 -2.62 13.22
C ASP A 57 -1.67 -2.95 14.61
N ASP A 58 -1.67 -1.91 15.43
CA ASP A 58 -2.33 -1.64 16.71
C ASP A 58 -3.25 -2.68 17.34
N LEU A 59 -3.06 -2.90 18.66
CA LEU A 59 -4.09 -2.82 19.70
C LEU A 59 -3.42 -2.94 21.07
N LEU A 60 -3.39 -1.84 21.84
CA LEU A 60 -3.81 -1.75 23.26
C LEU A 60 -3.34 -0.42 23.86
N VAL A 61 -4.32 0.41 24.17
CA VAL A 61 -4.20 1.57 25.04
C VAL A 61 -3.88 1.09 26.46
N ALA A 62 -2.95 1.81 27.10
CA ALA A 62 -2.47 1.75 28.50
C ALA A 62 -1.10 1.07 28.72
N SER A 63 -0.15 1.88 29.23
CA SER A 63 1.21 1.59 29.77
C SER A 63 2.47 1.89 28.92
N ALA A 64 2.36 2.38 27.69
CA ALA A 64 3.46 2.42 26.72
C ALA A 64 4.62 3.44 26.93
N GLN A 65 4.70 4.21 28.01
CA GLN A 65 5.76 5.25 28.13
C GLN A 65 7.06 4.78 28.80
N SER A 66 7.08 3.63 29.50
CA SER A 66 8.32 3.15 30.15
C SER A 66 9.09 2.09 29.35
N SER A 67 8.44 1.31 28.48
CA SER A 67 9.07 0.17 27.77
C SER A 67 9.83 0.56 26.49
N THR A 68 9.37 1.59 25.77
CA THR A 68 10.04 2.06 24.53
C THR A 68 11.39 2.72 24.84
N THR A 69 11.46 3.49 25.92
CA THR A 69 12.67 4.18 26.37
C THR A 69 13.73 3.17 26.83
N ALA A 70 13.32 2.11 27.54
CA ALA A 70 14.21 1.01 27.92
C ALA A 70 14.77 0.33 26.67
N ARG A 71 13.91 -0.12 25.74
CA ARG A 71 14.33 -0.81 24.49
C ARG A 71 15.28 0.01 23.62
N SER A 72 15.11 1.34 23.56
CA SER A 72 16.03 2.23 22.82
C SER A 72 17.42 2.37 23.46
N ARG A 73 17.52 2.27 24.79
CA ARG A 73 18.80 2.34 25.51
C ARG A 73 19.60 1.05 25.38
N LEU A 74 18.92 -0.10 25.36
CA LEU A 74 19.54 -1.42 25.18
C LEU A 74 20.27 -1.51 23.83
N LEU A 75 19.58 -1.11 22.75
CA LEU A 75 20.14 -1.12 21.40
C LEU A 75 21.34 -0.17 21.25
N ALA A 76 21.37 0.93 22.01
CA ALA A 76 22.50 1.86 22.01
C ALA A 76 23.72 1.29 22.73
N ALA A 77 23.52 0.60 23.87
CA ALA A 77 24.59 -0.05 24.61
C ALA A 77 25.22 -1.21 23.83
N GLU A 78 24.39 -2.05 23.21
CA GLU A 78 24.85 -3.17 22.36
C GLU A 78 25.61 -2.69 21.12
N ARG A 79 25.20 -1.55 20.55
CA ARG A 79 25.90 -0.92 19.43
C ARG A 79 27.28 -0.41 19.83
N GLU A 80 27.41 0.22 20.99
CA GLU A 80 28.71 0.67 21.50
C GLU A 80 29.62 -0.53 21.86
N GLU A 81 29.05 -1.62 22.37
CA GLU A 81 29.81 -2.86 22.60
C GLU A 81 30.27 -3.51 21.29
N ALA A 82 29.43 -3.53 20.25
CA ALA A 82 29.81 -4.03 18.92
C ALA A 82 30.97 -3.20 18.30
N LYS A 83 30.96 -1.88 18.50
CA LYS A 83 32.09 -1.00 18.10
C LYS A 83 33.36 -1.31 18.89
N ALA A 84 33.24 -1.56 20.19
CA ALA A 84 34.37 -1.93 21.04
C ALA A 84 34.99 -3.26 20.59
N VAL A 85 34.16 -4.27 20.31
CA VAL A 85 34.60 -5.59 19.79
C VAL A 85 35.31 -5.43 18.43
N LEU A 86 34.75 -4.66 17.49
CA LEU A 86 35.38 -4.41 16.20
C LEU A 86 36.71 -3.65 16.34
N SER A 87 36.75 -2.60 17.15
CA SER A 87 37.97 -1.83 17.39
C SER A 87 39.06 -2.70 18.04
N LEU A 88 38.70 -3.62 18.94
CA LEU A 88 39.65 -4.51 19.59
C LEU A 88 40.17 -5.57 18.62
N PHE A 89 39.31 -6.11 17.76
CA PHE A 89 39.68 -7.05 16.70
C PHE A 89 40.66 -6.44 15.70
N LEU A 90 40.42 -5.21 15.23
CA LEU A 90 41.32 -4.52 14.31
C LEU A 90 42.69 -4.22 14.96
N ARG A 91 42.73 -3.95 16.27
CA ARG A 91 43.99 -3.82 17.02
C ARG A 91 44.78 -5.12 17.06
N GLN A 92 44.10 -6.25 17.27
CA GLN A 92 44.74 -7.58 17.23
C GLN A 92 45.30 -7.91 15.84
N LYS A 93 44.72 -7.34 14.77
CA LYS A 93 45.21 -7.44 13.39
C LYS A 93 46.34 -6.46 13.05
N GLY A 94 46.88 -5.74 14.03
CA GLY A 94 48.06 -4.89 13.88
C GLY A 94 47.77 -3.41 13.64
N LEU A 95 46.50 -2.96 13.66
CA LEU A 95 46.18 -1.54 13.53
C LEU A 95 46.48 -0.77 14.82
N ARG A 96 47.00 0.45 14.67
CA ARG A 96 47.19 1.37 15.82
C ARG A 96 45.86 1.65 16.52
N SER A 97 45.90 1.71 17.84
CA SER A 97 44.74 1.91 18.73
C SER A 97 43.78 3.03 18.30
N ALA A 98 44.33 4.18 17.90
CA ALA A 98 43.57 5.35 17.43
C ALA A 98 42.93 5.16 16.05
N VAL A 99 43.57 4.37 15.17
CA VAL A 99 43.07 4.11 13.81
C VAL A 99 41.93 3.10 13.85
N ALA A 100 42.09 2.01 14.63
CA ALA A 100 41.05 1.02 14.83
C ALA A 100 39.76 1.63 15.44
N ALA A 101 39.90 2.52 16.42
CA ALA A 101 38.76 3.23 17.01
C ALA A 101 38.10 4.19 16.01
N ARG A 102 38.89 4.84 15.14
CA ARG A 102 38.36 5.72 14.08
C ARG A 102 37.56 4.93 13.05
N ILE A 103 38.05 3.77 12.62
CA ILE A 103 37.36 2.89 11.66
C ILE A 103 36.04 2.42 12.27
N ALA A 104 36.06 1.84 13.47
CA ALA A 104 34.84 1.37 14.13
C ALA A 104 33.78 2.46 14.34
N ASN A 105 34.20 3.71 14.59
CA ASN A 105 33.28 4.85 14.74
C ASN A 105 32.76 5.42 13.43
N LYS A 106 33.42 5.17 12.29
CA LYS A 106 33.01 5.66 10.97
C LYS A 106 32.21 4.61 10.17
N SER A 107 32.38 3.33 10.47
CA SER A 107 31.74 2.22 9.76
C SER A 107 30.33 1.91 10.28
N ASP A 108 29.44 2.91 10.36
CA ASP A 108 28.09 2.75 10.92
C ASP A 108 27.27 1.66 10.21
N GLY A 109 27.38 1.54 8.88
CA GLY A 109 26.68 0.50 8.10
C GLY A 109 27.13 -0.91 8.45
N PHE A 110 28.43 -1.10 8.70
CA PHE A 110 28.97 -2.38 9.15
C PHE A 110 28.55 -2.69 10.59
N ILE A 111 28.54 -1.68 11.48
CA ILE A 111 28.08 -1.84 12.86
C ILE A 111 26.61 -2.25 12.91
N GLU A 112 25.74 -1.65 12.09
CA GLU A 112 24.33 -2.05 11.98
C GLU A 112 24.18 -3.50 11.46
N HIS A 113 25.05 -3.94 10.55
CA HIS A 113 25.08 -5.33 10.12
C HIS A 113 25.44 -6.29 11.26
N LEU A 114 26.41 -5.93 12.11
CA LEU A 114 26.75 -6.70 13.31
C LEU A 114 25.60 -6.73 14.31
N SER A 115 24.93 -5.60 14.55
CA SER A 115 23.73 -5.52 15.41
C SER A 115 22.58 -6.39 14.88
N SER A 116 22.36 -6.41 13.56
CA SER A 116 21.36 -7.28 12.93
C SER A 116 21.69 -8.77 13.12
N LYS A 117 22.97 -9.13 13.04
CA LYS A 117 23.43 -10.51 13.33
C LYS A 117 23.21 -10.90 14.78
N LEU A 118 23.48 -10.02 15.74
CA LEU A 118 23.18 -10.25 17.16
C LEU A 118 21.68 -10.48 17.38
N GLN A 119 20.83 -9.63 16.81
CA GLN A 119 19.38 -9.77 16.89
C GLN A 119 18.89 -11.08 16.27
N SER A 120 19.52 -11.51 15.17
CA SER A 120 19.21 -12.79 14.55
C SER A 120 19.69 -14.01 15.35
N ALA A 121 20.82 -13.90 16.05
CA ALA A 121 21.38 -14.99 16.86
C ALA A 121 20.61 -15.20 18.18
N TYR A 122 20.09 -14.12 18.78
CA TYR A 122 19.43 -14.17 20.09
C TYR A 122 17.94 -13.76 20.05
N ARG A 123 17.24 -14.04 18.93
CA ARG A 123 15.83 -13.63 18.70
C ARG A 123 14.88 -13.89 19.87
N SER A 124 15.01 -15.06 20.53
CA SER A 124 14.16 -15.44 21.66
C SER A 124 14.40 -14.57 22.91
N ARG A 125 15.65 -14.16 23.18
CA ARG A 125 15.97 -13.31 24.33
C ARG A 125 15.57 -11.85 24.11
N TYR A 126 15.67 -11.35 22.88
CA TYR A 126 15.14 -10.03 22.53
C TYR A 126 13.62 -9.97 22.63
N ALA A 127 12.91 -11.08 22.38
CA ALA A 127 11.46 -11.17 22.58
C ALA A 127 11.07 -11.09 24.07
N GLU A 128 11.95 -11.53 24.97
CA GLU A 128 11.80 -11.45 26.42
C GLU A 128 12.32 -10.13 27.03
N GLY A 129 12.89 -9.23 26.21
CA GLY A 129 13.42 -7.94 26.65
C GLY A 129 14.68 -8.03 27.51
N ARG A 130 15.43 -9.14 27.43
CA ARG A 130 16.68 -9.34 28.19
C ARG A 130 17.90 -8.77 27.45
N GLU A 131 18.78 -8.11 28.19
CA GLU A 131 20.05 -7.57 27.68
C GLU A 131 21.06 -8.68 27.43
N LEU A 132 21.87 -8.53 26.38
CA LEU A 132 23.05 -9.37 26.19
C LEU A 132 24.21 -8.84 27.01
N SER A 133 24.94 -9.73 27.67
CA SER A 133 26.18 -9.37 28.35
C SER A 133 27.31 -9.16 27.33
N THR A 134 28.28 -8.30 27.68
CA THR A 134 29.50 -8.06 26.89
C THR A 134 30.19 -9.35 26.37
N PRO A 135 30.40 -10.42 27.18
CA PRO A 135 30.98 -11.66 26.66
C PRO A 135 30.09 -12.36 25.62
N GLU A 136 28.76 -12.33 25.77
CA GLU A 136 27.83 -12.92 24.79
C GLU A 136 27.87 -12.18 23.45
N ILE A 137 27.95 -10.84 23.49
CA ILE A 137 28.09 -10.00 22.29
C ILE A 137 29.41 -10.32 21.57
N ARG A 138 30.51 -10.41 22.32
CA ARG A 138 31.83 -10.73 21.79
C ARG A 138 31.86 -12.12 21.16
N ASP A 139 31.37 -13.13 21.87
CA ASP A 139 31.43 -14.53 21.43
C ASP A 139 30.55 -14.77 20.19
N ALA A 140 29.51 -13.94 19.98
CA ALA A 140 28.68 -13.96 18.78
C ALA A 140 29.29 -13.23 17.58
N ILE A 141 30.01 -12.12 17.79
CA ILE A 141 30.58 -11.29 16.72
C ILE A 141 31.95 -11.82 16.25
N LEU A 142 32.79 -12.27 17.18
CA LEU A 142 34.19 -12.61 16.90
C LEU A 142 34.36 -13.70 15.82
N PRO A 143 33.59 -14.80 15.81
CA PRO A 143 33.71 -15.83 14.77
C PRO A 143 33.41 -15.31 13.36
N TYR A 144 32.51 -14.33 13.25
CA TYR A 144 32.20 -13.70 11.98
C TYR A 144 33.34 -12.79 11.51
N LEU A 145 33.93 -12.00 12.40
CA LEU A 145 35.07 -11.15 12.06
C LEU A 145 36.31 -11.97 11.69
N GLU A 146 36.53 -13.11 12.35
CA GLU A 146 37.60 -14.06 11.99
C GLU A 146 37.40 -14.66 10.61
N ALA A 147 36.17 -15.09 10.28
CA ALA A 147 35.83 -15.58 8.95
C ALA A 147 36.04 -14.50 7.88
N LEU A 148 35.56 -13.28 8.14
CA LEU A 148 35.71 -12.13 7.23
C LEU A 148 37.19 -11.75 7.04
N SER A 149 37.98 -11.79 8.11
CA SER A 149 39.43 -11.55 8.05
C SER A 149 40.16 -12.62 7.25
N LYS A 150 39.71 -13.87 7.32
CA LYS A 150 40.28 -14.98 6.55
C LYS A 150 39.95 -14.85 5.06
N GLU A 151 38.77 -14.32 4.74
CA GLU A 151 38.30 -14.12 3.36
C GLU A 151 38.99 -12.93 2.67
N HIS A 152 39.20 -11.82 3.39
CA HIS A 152 39.67 -10.57 2.78
C HIS A 152 41.09 -10.14 3.14
N GLY A 153 41.76 -10.83 4.08
CA GLY A 153 43.16 -10.58 4.43
C GLY A 153 43.44 -9.10 4.75
N ASP A 154 44.40 -8.51 4.03
CA ASP A 154 44.82 -7.11 4.20
C ASP A 154 43.77 -6.08 3.74
N ASN A 155 42.81 -6.50 2.90
CA ASN A 155 41.71 -5.65 2.41
C ASN A 155 40.53 -5.61 3.39
N LEU A 156 40.62 -6.27 4.56
CA LEU A 156 39.57 -6.27 5.58
C LEU A 156 39.15 -4.85 5.99
N VAL A 157 40.13 -3.94 6.12
CA VAL A 157 39.86 -2.54 6.49
C VAL A 157 39.02 -1.85 5.43
N GLU A 158 39.33 -2.07 4.15
CA GLU A 158 38.59 -1.51 3.02
C GLU A 158 37.17 -2.08 2.95
N VAL A 159 36.98 -3.36 3.25
CA VAL A 159 35.65 -4.00 3.30
C VAL A 159 34.81 -3.46 4.47
N VAL A 160 35.42 -3.20 5.63
CA VAL A 160 34.73 -2.64 6.80
C VAL A 160 34.40 -1.15 6.61
N GLU A 161 35.26 -0.38 5.94
CA GLU A 161 35.02 1.03 5.64
C GLU A 161 34.01 1.22 4.50
N ASN A 162 34.06 0.37 3.47
CA ASN A 162 33.17 0.43 2.30
C ASN A 162 31.97 -0.51 2.41
N PHE A 163 31.70 -1.08 3.60
CA PHE A 163 30.55 -1.95 3.77
C PHE A 163 29.28 -1.19 3.42
N PRO A 164 28.46 -1.70 2.48
CA PRO A 164 27.31 -0.96 1.99
C PRO A 164 26.39 -0.65 3.16
N ASP A 165 26.24 0.63 3.48
CA ASP A 165 25.17 1.07 4.37
C ASP A 165 23.86 0.70 3.65
N PRO A 166 22.96 -0.07 4.26
CA PRO A 166 21.66 -0.39 3.66
C PRO A 166 20.86 0.85 3.24
N PHE A 167 21.25 2.04 3.75
CA PHE A 167 20.71 3.34 3.41
C PHE A 167 21.62 4.20 2.50
N SER A 168 22.81 3.73 2.11
CA SER A 168 23.74 4.45 1.23
C SER A 168 23.38 4.38 -0.24
N ALA A 169 22.82 3.27 -0.72
CA ALA A 169 22.34 3.19 -2.11
C ALA A 169 21.22 4.22 -2.42
N GLU A 170 20.51 4.71 -1.38
CA GLU A 170 19.55 5.81 -1.50
C GLU A 170 20.20 7.20 -1.29
N ARG A 171 21.33 7.32 -0.58
CA ARG A 171 22.05 8.59 -0.36
C ARG A 171 23.07 8.94 -1.43
N GLU A 172 23.62 7.97 -2.16
CA GLU A 172 24.66 8.25 -3.16
C GLU A 172 24.14 8.95 -4.42
N SER A 173 22.82 8.97 -4.64
CA SER A 173 22.18 9.87 -5.62
C SER A 173 21.94 11.30 -5.10
N LEU A 174 22.23 11.57 -3.82
CA LEU A 174 21.96 12.83 -3.12
C LEU A 174 23.23 13.49 -2.55
N SER A 175 24.43 12.97 -2.87
CA SER A 175 25.71 13.39 -2.25
C SER A 175 26.27 14.74 -2.71
N TYR A 176 25.42 15.65 -3.21
CA TYR A 176 25.76 17.07 -3.28
C TYR A 176 24.65 17.95 -2.69
N THR A 177 24.07 17.57 -1.56
CA THR A 177 23.49 18.57 -0.66
C THR A 177 23.50 18.00 0.76
N MET A 178 24.27 18.63 1.65
CA MET A 178 24.29 18.30 3.08
C MET A 178 22.89 18.00 3.63
N ILE A 179 22.62 16.74 3.98
CA ILE A 179 21.46 16.36 4.80
C ILE A 179 21.93 16.36 6.25
N LEU A 180 21.71 17.49 6.92
CA LEU A 180 21.52 17.49 8.36
C LEU A 180 20.18 16.82 8.63
N THR A 181 20.15 15.67 9.31
CA THR A 181 18.93 15.21 9.98
C THR A 181 18.46 16.36 10.90
N PRO A 182 17.23 16.89 10.73
CA PRO A 182 16.83 18.04 11.50
C PRO A 182 16.59 17.61 12.94
N THR A 183 17.52 17.97 13.83
CA THR A 183 17.25 18.01 15.27
C THR A 183 16.04 18.91 15.52
N SER A 184 15.35 18.72 16.65
CA SER A 184 14.24 19.60 17.06
C SER A 184 14.63 21.09 17.01
N SER A 185 15.89 21.40 17.34
CA SER A 185 16.49 22.72 17.23
C SER A 185 16.53 23.25 15.78
N ASN A 186 16.93 22.43 14.80
CA ASN A 186 16.97 22.82 13.39
C ASN A 186 15.57 23.12 12.84
N LYS A 187 14.56 22.36 13.27
CA LYS A 187 13.16 22.60 12.91
C LYS A 187 12.64 23.91 13.50
N GLN A 188 12.95 24.21 14.75
CA GLN A 188 12.58 25.48 15.39
C GLN A 188 13.24 26.68 14.69
N LYS A 189 14.53 26.58 14.34
CA LYS A 189 15.25 27.63 13.60
C LYS A 189 14.63 27.90 12.22
N ALA A 190 14.25 26.84 11.49
CA ALA A 190 13.61 26.96 10.19
C ALA A 190 12.24 27.66 10.29
N ILE A 191 11.45 27.33 11.33
CA ILE A 191 10.14 27.97 11.57
C ILE A 191 10.33 29.44 11.99
N ALA A 192 11.30 29.73 12.85
CA ALA A 192 11.63 31.10 13.25
C ALA A 192 11.97 31.94 12.02
N ARG A 193 12.81 31.43 11.12
CA ARG A 193 13.22 32.12 9.89
C ARG A 193 12.04 32.58 9.02
N VAL A 194 10.99 31.77 8.88
CA VAL A 194 9.80 32.15 8.09
C VAL A 194 8.78 32.98 8.88
N SER A 195 8.97 33.13 10.19
CA SER A 195 8.08 33.88 11.08
C SER A 195 8.64 35.26 11.45
N THR A 196 9.97 35.41 11.50
CA THR A 196 10.63 36.65 11.91
C THR A 196 10.93 37.53 10.70
N PRO A 197 10.66 38.84 10.78
CA PRO A 197 11.21 39.80 9.84
C PRO A 197 12.74 39.72 9.83
N THR A 198 13.34 39.84 8.64
CA THR A 198 14.79 39.98 8.49
C THR A 198 15.28 41.28 9.13
N SER A 199 16.60 41.46 9.30
CA SER A 199 17.23 42.57 10.04
C SER A 199 16.86 43.99 9.56
N GLY A 200 16.05 44.14 8.51
CA GLY A 200 15.45 45.39 8.04
C GLY A 200 13.92 45.47 8.13
N GLY A 201 13.24 44.61 8.91
CA GLY A 201 11.79 44.62 9.11
C GLY A 201 10.95 43.96 8.00
N ALA A 202 11.55 43.51 6.90
CA ALA A 202 10.88 42.83 5.80
C ALA A 202 10.84 41.30 6.01
N LEU A 203 9.73 40.65 5.63
CA LEU A 203 9.63 39.19 5.61
C LEU A 203 10.64 38.57 4.62
N PRO A 204 11.09 37.32 4.82
CA PRO A 204 11.97 36.64 3.88
C PRO A 204 11.37 36.63 2.47
N GLU A 205 12.22 36.78 1.45
CA GLU A 205 11.84 36.77 0.03
C GLU A 205 10.97 35.54 -0.34
N LEU A 206 11.33 34.37 0.21
CA LEU A 206 10.56 33.14 0.10
C LEU A 206 9.10 33.32 0.54
N VAL A 207 8.89 33.96 1.69
CA VAL A 207 7.55 34.16 2.25
C VAL A 207 6.79 35.12 1.35
N LEU A 208 7.38 36.26 0.98
CA LEU A 208 6.75 37.25 0.09
C LEU A 208 6.33 36.63 -1.25
N TYR A 209 7.21 35.83 -1.87
CA TYR A 209 6.91 35.13 -3.11
C TYR A 209 5.74 34.16 -2.97
N LEU A 210 5.68 33.38 -1.89
CA LEU A 210 4.57 32.44 -1.68
C LEU A 210 3.25 33.14 -1.33
N LEU A 211 3.29 34.28 -0.65
CA LEU A 211 2.13 35.14 -0.42
C LEU A 211 1.56 35.68 -1.74
N ASP A 212 2.41 36.08 -2.69
CA ASP A 212 2.01 36.52 -4.03
C ASP A 212 1.32 35.40 -4.86
N TYR A 213 1.62 34.14 -4.54
CA TYR A 213 0.92 32.98 -5.10
C TYR A 213 -0.33 32.56 -4.30
N GLY A 214 -0.69 33.31 -3.26
CA GLY A 214 -1.91 33.10 -2.48
C GLY A 214 -1.78 32.07 -1.35
N MET A 215 -0.57 31.70 -0.94
CA MET A 215 -0.37 30.93 0.29
C MET A 215 -0.48 31.85 1.50
N ASP A 216 -1.08 31.39 2.59
CA ASP A 216 -1.02 32.14 3.86
C ASP A 216 0.23 31.80 4.70
N HIS A 217 0.50 32.61 5.72
CA HIS A 217 1.65 32.43 6.59
C HIS A 217 1.64 31.09 7.34
N GLU A 218 0.48 30.57 7.75
CA GLU A 218 0.40 29.29 8.46
C GLU A 218 0.58 28.10 7.52
N GLU A 219 0.12 28.20 6.28
CA GLU A 219 0.41 27.22 5.23
C GLU A 219 1.91 27.12 4.98
N ILE A 220 2.60 28.25 4.84
CA ILE A 220 4.06 28.29 4.64
C ILE A 220 4.77 27.65 5.84
N LYS A 221 4.39 28.02 7.08
CA LYS A 221 4.93 27.39 8.29
C LYS A 221 4.66 25.89 8.33
N ASN A 222 3.47 25.44 7.91
CA ASN A 222 3.12 24.01 7.84
C ASN A 222 4.01 23.24 6.86
N VAL A 223 4.35 23.85 5.72
CA VAL A 223 5.31 23.28 4.78
C VAL A 223 6.69 23.14 5.43
N VAL A 224 7.18 24.19 6.08
CA VAL A 224 8.49 24.17 6.78
C VAL A 224 8.49 23.19 7.96
N ARG A 225 7.36 23.05 8.69
CA ARG A 225 7.21 22.07 9.77
C ARG A 225 7.36 20.63 9.27
N LYS A 226 6.88 20.34 8.05
CA LYS A 226 6.99 19.03 7.39
C LYS A 226 8.34 18.84 6.70
N PHE A 227 8.92 19.91 6.17
CA PHE A 227 10.17 19.89 5.42
C PHE A 227 11.02 21.13 5.73
N PRO A 228 11.82 21.12 6.82
CA PRO A 228 12.55 22.30 7.30
C PRO A 228 13.53 22.92 6.30
N ALA A 229 14.10 22.10 5.41
CA ALA A 229 15.02 22.56 4.35
C ALA A 229 14.36 23.60 3.42
N PHE A 230 13.04 23.56 3.27
CA PHE A 230 12.29 24.50 2.43
C PHE A 230 12.52 25.97 2.80
N ALA A 231 12.68 26.26 4.11
CA ALA A 231 12.90 27.63 4.60
C ALA A 231 14.19 28.28 4.09
N TYR A 232 15.10 27.49 3.51
CA TYR A 232 16.40 27.90 3.01
C TYR A 232 16.49 27.83 1.49
N TYR A 233 15.40 27.51 0.79
CA TYR A 233 15.41 27.47 -0.66
C TYR A 233 15.50 28.89 -1.23
N ASN A 234 16.40 29.07 -2.18
CA ASN A 234 16.51 30.32 -2.92
C ASN A 234 15.37 30.41 -3.93
N VAL A 235 14.66 31.54 -3.92
CA VAL A 235 13.47 31.75 -4.75
C VAL A 235 13.83 31.68 -6.23
N ASP A 236 14.84 32.44 -6.67
CA ASP A 236 15.24 32.51 -8.08
C ASP A 236 15.83 31.21 -8.63
N ARG A 237 16.61 30.49 -7.83
CA ARG A 237 17.35 29.31 -8.30
C ARG A 237 16.57 28.01 -8.18
N LYS A 238 15.62 27.91 -7.24
CA LYS A 238 14.93 26.66 -6.92
C LYS A 238 13.42 26.73 -7.13
N ILE A 239 12.79 27.82 -6.70
CA ILE A 239 11.32 27.89 -6.67
C ILE A 239 10.77 28.43 -7.98
N LYS A 240 11.21 29.62 -8.42
CA LYS A 240 10.78 30.23 -9.69
C LYS A 240 10.92 29.28 -10.88
N PRO A 241 12.06 28.58 -11.09
CA PRO A 241 12.20 27.69 -12.24
C PRO A 241 11.18 26.55 -12.23
N LEU A 242 10.90 25.97 -11.05
CA LEU A 242 9.86 24.94 -10.95
C LEU A 242 8.47 25.52 -11.25
N VAL A 243 8.17 26.70 -10.70
CA VAL A 243 6.87 27.34 -10.93
C VAL A 243 6.66 27.66 -12.41
N GLU A 244 7.68 28.19 -13.09
CA GLU A 244 7.68 28.43 -14.53
C GLU A 244 7.42 27.12 -15.31
N LEU A 245 8.14 26.04 -14.99
CA LEU A 245 7.89 24.73 -15.59
C LEU A 245 6.45 24.26 -15.37
N LEU A 246 5.90 24.41 -14.16
CA LEU A 246 4.52 24.01 -13.87
C LEU A 246 3.51 24.82 -14.69
N LEU A 247 3.74 26.13 -14.85
CA LEU A 247 2.92 26.99 -15.70
C LEU A 247 3.01 26.59 -17.17
N GLU A 248 4.22 26.29 -17.68
CA GLU A 248 4.45 25.77 -19.04
C GLU A 248 3.69 24.45 -19.30
N LEU A 249 3.57 23.60 -18.28
CA LEU A 249 2.82 22.33 -18.35
C LEU A 249 1.30 22.52 -18.26
N GLY A 250 0.82 23.76 -18.15
CA GLY A 250 -0.59 24.10 -18.05
C GLY A 250 -1.17 23.94 -16.64
N VAL A 251 -0.35 23.96 -15.59
CA VAL A 251 -0.86 24.04 -14.21
C VAL A 251 -1.38 25.46 -13.98
N PRO A 252 -2.64 25.65 -13.54
CA PRO A 252 -3.14 26.98 -13.24
C PRO A 252 -2.37 27.58 -12.07
N ARG A 253 -2.15 28.91 -12.07
CA ARG A 253 -1.45 29.63 -11.00
C ARG A 253 -2.01 29.30 -9.60
N SER A 254 -3.33 29.16 -9.49
CA SER A 254 -4.02 28.76 -8.25
C SER A 254 -3.71 27.33 -7.77
N GLY A 255 -3.22 26.45 -8.65
CA GLY A 255 -2.83 25.08 -8.32
C GLY A 255 -1.41 24.95 -7.74
N ILE A 256 -0.56 25.95 -7.97
CA ILE A 256 0.85 25.95 -7.55
C ILE A 256 1.01 25.81 -6.02
N PRO A 257 0.30 26.58 -5.18
CA PRO A 257 0.30 26.39 -3.73
C PRO A 257 0.01 24.95 -3.29
N GLY A 258 -0.98 24.31 -3.93
CA GLY A 258 -1.38 22.95 -3.61
C GLY A 258 -0.28 21.91 -3.89
N ILE A 259 0.50 22.13 -4.95
CA ILE A 259 1.64 21.26 -5.31
C ILE A 259 2.78 21.43 -4.31
N ILE A 260 3.19 22.68 -4.04
CA ILE A 260 4.27 22.99 -3.09
C ILE A 260 3.92 22.47 -1.69
N ARG A 261 2.67 22.65 -1.25
CA ARG A 261 2.18 22.16 0.05
C ARG A 261 2.26 20.64 0.19
N LYS A 262 1.91 19.92 -0.89
CA LYS A 262 1.95 18.44 -0.91
C LYS A 262 3.37 17.90 -1.06
N ARG A 263 4.26 18.62 -1.75
CA ARG A 263 5.58 18.10 -2.15
C ARG A 263 6.64 19.20 -2.29
N PRO A 264 7.08 19.82 -1.19
CA PRO A 264 8.03 20.93 -1.24
C PRO A 264 9.41 20.52 -1.76
N GLN A 265 9.80 19.24 -1.58
CA GLN A 265 11.04 18.70 -2.13
C GLN A 265 11.14 18.80 -3.65
N LEU A 266 10.03 18.95 -4.38
CA LEU A 266 10.04 19.10 -5.83
C LEU A 266 10.84 20.35 -6.25
N CYS A 267 10.82 21.42 -5.43
CA CYS A 267 11.60 22.64 -5.67
C CYS A 267 13.11 22.40 -5.53
N GLY A 268 13.51 21.31 -4.87
CA GLY A 268 14.91 20.97 -4.63
C GLY A 268 15.55 20.16 -5.76
N ILE A 269 14.74 19.61 -6.67
CA ILE A 269 15.20 18.69 -7.73
C ILE A 269 15.63 19.50 -8.95
N SER A 270 16.77 19.14 -9.56
CA SER A 270 17.26 19.79 -10.78
C SER A 270 16.25 19.62 -11.92
N LEU A 271 15.90 20.73 -12.59
CA LEU A 271 15.01 20.68 -13.74
C LEU A 271 15.65 19.98 -14.93
N THR A 272 16.90 20.30 -15.22
CA THR A 272 17.64 19.84 -16.40
C THR A 272 18.12 18.41 -16.25
N ASP A 273 18.62 18.06 -15.07
CA ASP A 273 19.33 16.79 -14.88
C ASP A 273 18.40 15.69 -14.37
N ASN A 274 17.25 16.05 -13.79
CA ASN A 274 16.34 15.10 -13.15
C ASN A 274 14.90 15.21 -13.66
N LEU A 275 14.21 16.36 -13.47
CA LEU A 275 12.77 16.43 -13.76
C LEU A 275 12.45 16.25 -15.25
N LYS A 276 13.08 17.02 -16.14
CA LYS A 276 12.85 16.92 -17.59
C LYS A 276 13.23 15.53 -18.14
N PRO A 277 14.39 14.94 -17.80
CA PRO A 277 14.71 13.57 -18.18
C PRO A 277 13.70 12.53 -17.68
N MET A 278 13.25 12.65 -16.42
CA MET A 278 12.23 11.75 -15.87
C MET A 278 10.90 11.90 -16.62
N MET A 279 10.49 13.12 -16.93
CA MET A 279 9.29 13.38 -17.72
C MET A 279 9.38 12.78 -19.12
N ALA A 280 10.51 12.97 -19.82
CA ALA A 280 10.74 12.37 -21.13
C ALA A 280 10.70 10.84 -21.07
N TYR A 281 11.28 10.25 -20.03
CA TYR A 281 11.19 8.80 -19.78
C TYR A 281 9.73 8.36 -19.55
N MET A 282 8.97 9.10 -18.75
CA MET A 282 7.55 8.83 -18.50
C MET A 282 6.69 8.95 -19.77
N GLU A 283 7.02 9.90 -20.65
CA GLU A 283 6.38 10.02 -21.97
C GLU A 283 6.69 8.79 -22.84
N ASN A 284 7.92 8.28 -22.82
CA ASN A 284 8.32 7.08 -23.57
C ASN A 284 7.60 5.80 -23.09
N ILE A 285 7.21 5.70 -21.82
CA ILE A 285 6.37 4.60 -21.31
C ILE A 285 4.87 4.84 -21.55
N GLY A 286 4.50 5.93 -22.22
CA GLY A 286 3.13 6.22 -22.67
C GLY A 286 2.34 7.19 -21.78
N VAL A 287 2.97 7.88 -20.81
CA VAL A 287 2.29 8.95 -20.07
C VAL A 287 1.96 10.10 -21.04
N ASN A 288 0.71 10.56 -21.01
CA ASN A 288 0.26 11.57 -21.97
C ASN A 288 0.83 12.95 -21.61
N LYS A 289 1.69 13.49 -22.47
CA LYS A 289 2.30 14.83 -22.34
C LYS A 289 1.28 15.96 -22.13
N ALA A 290 0.14 15.89 -22.81
CA ALA A 290 -0.93 16.90 -22.68
C ALA A 290 -1.69 16.81 -21.34
N GLN A 291 -1.40 15.82 -20.49
CA GLN A 291 -2.06 15.61 -19.20
C GLN A 291 -1.12 15.84 -18.01
N TRP A 292 0.10 16.34 -18.23
CA TRP A 292 1.05 16.61 -17.14
C TRP A 292 0.47 17.46 -16.02
N SER A 293 -0.23 18.55 -16.35
CA SER A 293 -0.93 19.38 -15.36
C SER A 293 -1.85 18.56 -14.45
N LYS A 294 -2.69 17.70 -15.03
CA LYS A 294 -3.63 16.85 -14.30
C LYS A 294 -2.90 15.80 -13.45
N VAL A 295 -1.84 15.18 -13.98
CA VAL A 295 -1.04 14.16 -13.28
C VAL A 295 -0.35 14.76 -12.07
N ILE A 296 0.34 15.89 -12.24
CA ILE A 296 1.12 16.55 -11.18
C ILE A 296 0.20 17.13 -10.12
N CYS A 297 -0.89 17.82 -10.48
CA CYS A 297 -1.85 18.35 -9.50
C CYS A 297 -2.44 17.25 -8.60
N ARG A 298 -2.64 16.06 -9.19
CA ARG A 298 -3.18 14.89 -8.51
C ARG A 298 -2.15 14.23 -7.61
N PHE A 299 -0.94 14.02 -8.09
CA PHE A 299 0.12 13.36 -7.35
C PHE A 299 1.51 13.95 -7.67
N PRO A 300 1.91 15.05 -7.01
CA PRO A 300 3.19 15.71 -7.27
C PRO A 300 4.41 14.82 -7.04
N ALA A 301 4.29 13.83 -6.15
CA ALA A 301 5.35 12.88 -5.85
C ALA A 301 5.72 11.99 -7.05
N PHE A 302 4.87 11.94 -8.08
CA PHE A 302 5.10 11.15 -9.28
C PHE A 302 6.46 11.46 -9.93
N LEU A 303 6.89 12.72 -9.93
CA LEU A 303 8.17 13.15 -10.49
C LEU A 303 9.37 12.98 -9.53
N THR A 304 9.13 12.52 -8.30
CA THR A 304 10.18 12.38 -7.27
C THR A 304 10.71 10.96 -7.14
N TYR A 305 10.09 9.98 -7.81
CA TYR A 305 10.56 8.60 -7.80
C TYR A 305 11.82 8.43 -8.65
N SER A 306 12.69 7.50 -8.26
CA SER A 306 13.83 7.12 -9.07
C SER A 306 13.38 6.39 -10.34
N ARG A 307 14.21 6.44 -11.39
CA ARG A 307 13.96 5.73 -12.64
C ARG A 307 13.78 4.23 -12.42
N GLN A 308 14.64 3.65 -11.59
CA GLN A 308 14.58 2.23 -11.20
C GLN A 308 13.24 1.86 -10.56
N LYS A 309 12.68 2.71 -9.68
CA LYS A 309 11.37 2.45 -9.07
C LYS A 309 10.25 2.42 -10.11
N VAL A 310 10.30 3.33 -11.09
CA VAL A 310 9.35 3.36 -12.21
C VAL A 310 9.51 2.12 -13.07
N GLU A 311 10.74 1.75 -13.44
CA GLU A 311 11.06 0.55 -14.23
C GLU A 311 10.56 -0.74 -13.58
N ILE A 312 10.81 -0.94 -12.27
CA ILE A 312 10.33 -2.11 -11.53
C ILE A 312 8.79 -2.21 -11.60
N THR A 313 8.10 -1.08 -11.45
CA THR A 313 6.63 -1.06 -11.47
C THR A 313 6.09 -1.31 -12.89
N VAL A 314 6.68 -0.68 -13.91
CA VAL A 314 6.29 -0.88 -15.32
C VAL A 314 6.57 -2.32 -15.77
N SER A 315 7.70 -2.89 -15.37
CA SER A 315 8.06 -4.28 -15.64
C SER A 315 7.03 -5.24 -15.03
N TYR A 316 6.67 -5.02 -13.76
CA TYR A 316 5.63 -5.80 -13.10
C TYR A 316 4.26 -5.67 -13.79
N LEU A 317 3.85 -4.48 -14.21
CA LEU A 317 2.58 -4.31 -14.96
C LEU A 317 2.61 -5.04 -16.30
N THR A 318 3.77 -5.10 -16.95
CA THR A 318 3.96 -5.87 -18.18
C THR A 318 3.90 -7.37 -17.91
N GLU A 319 4.55 -7.85 -16.85
CA GLU A 319 4.47 -9.25 -16.37
C GLU A 319 3.03 -9.65 -16.03
N LEU A 320 2.26 -8.73 -15.45
CA LEU A 320 0.85 -8.92 -15.13
C LEU A 320 -0.02 -9.05 -16.39
N GLY A 321 0.48 -8.70 -17.58
CA GLY A 321 -0.23 -8.78 -18.86
C GLY A 321 -0.83 -7.45 -19.34
N VAL A 322 -0.45 -6.32 -18.74
CA VAL A 322 -0.92 -5.00 -19.18
C VAL A 322 -0.07 -4.50 -20.35
N SER A 323 -0.72 -4.12 -21.46
CA SER A 323 -0.01 -3.57 -22.62
C SER A 323 0.63 -2.21 -22.31
N LYS A 324 1.76 -1.89 -22.97
CA LYS A 324 2.47 -0.61 -22.80
C LYS A 324 1.57 0.61 -22.96
N GLU A 325 0.68 0.59 -23.96
CA GLU A 325 -0.30 1.67 -24.19
C GLU A 325 -1.22 1.85 -22.97
N ASN A 326 -1.66 0.76 -22.35
CA ASN A 326 -2.52 0.81 -21.18
C ASN A 326 -1.76 1.20 -19.91
N ILE A 327 -0.48 0.83 -19.77
CA ILE A 327 0.37 1.28 -18.66
C ILE A 327 0.42 2.81 -18.61
N GLY A 328 0.70 3.46 -19.74
CA GLY A 328 0.69 4.92 -19.86
C GLY A 328 -0.64 5.55 -19.45
N LYS A 329 -1.78 4.96 -19.90
CA LYS A 329 -3.13 5.38 -19.50
C LYS A 329 -3.38 5.22 -18.00
N ILE A 330 -2.94 4.11 -17.41
CA ILE A 330 -3.07 3.83 -15.97
C ILE A 330 -2.26 4.86 -15.17
N LEU A 331 -1.00 5.11 -15.52
CA LEU A 331 -0.15 6.07 -14.80
C LEU A 331 -0.69 7.51 -14.93
N THR A 332 -1.26 7.86 -16.09
CA THR A 332 -1.94 9.15 -16.29
C THR A 332 -3.20 9.25 -15.42
N ARG A 333 -4.03 8.20 -15.36
CA ARG A 333 -5.31 8.17 -14.62
C ARG A 333 -5.15 7.79 -13.16
N CYS A 334 -4.04 7.25 -12.70
CA CYS A 334 -3.80 6.86 -11.31
C CYS A 334 -2.30 6.89 -10.98
N PRO A 335 -1.69 8.09 -10.92
CA PRO A 335 -0.25 8.20 -10.66
C PRO A 335 0.13 7.71 -9.24
N HIS A 336 -0.83 7.64 -8.31
CA HIS A 336 -0.65 7.04 -6.99
C HIS A 336 -0.28 5.55 -7.04
N LEU A 337 -0.52 4.85 -8.15
CA LEU A 337 -0.07 3.47 -8.31
C LEU A 337 1.45 3.32 -8.07
N MET A 338 2.22 4.37 -8.39
CA MET A 338 3.67 4.39 -8.17
C MET A 338 4.11 4.38 -6.72
N SER A 339 3.24 4.77 -5.78
CA SER A 339 3.60 4.74 -4.36
C SER A 339 3.60 3.35 -3.77
N TYR A 340 2.97 2.38 -4.43
CA TYR A 340 2.87 1.03 -3.90
C TYR A 340 4.16 0.22 -4.13
N SER A 341 4.49 -0.64 -3.17
CA SER A 341 5.52 -1.66 -3.34
C SER A 341 5.02 -2.72 -4.31
N VAL A 342 5.88 -3.17 -5.24
CA VAL A 342 5.55 -4.29 -6.11
C VAL A 342 5.44 -5.57 -5.28
N ASN A 343 6.41 -5.82 -4.42
CA ASN A 343 6.52 -7.07 -3.66
C ASN A 343 5.58 -7.12 -2.46
N ASP A 344 5.40 -6.00 -1.77
CA ASP A 344 4.63 -5.99 -0.51
C ASP A 344 3.16 -5.64 -0.71
N ASN A 345 2.78 -5.15 -1.90
CA ASN A 345 1.43 -4.66 -2.14
C ASN A 345 0.85 -5.10 -3.49
N LEU A 346 1.42 -4.67 -4.62
CA LEU A 346 0.80 -4.92 -5.94
C LEU A 346 0.71 -6.42 -6.27
N ARG A 347 1.79 -7.17 -6.05
CA ARG A 347 1.85 -8.62 -6.31
C ARG A 347 0.95 -9.42 -5.39
N PRO A 348 1.01 -9.28 -4.05
CA PRO A 348 0.08 -9.95 -3.16
C PRO A 348 -1.40 -9.65 -3.48
N THR A 349 -1.70 -8.40 -3.84
CA THR A 349 -3.07 -8.02 -4.19
C THR A 349 -3.52 -8.61 -5.53
N ALA A 350 -2.62 -8.70 -6.53
CA ALA A 350 -2.89 -9.40 -7.77
C ALA A 350 -3.14 -10.90 -7.54
N ASP A 351 -2.33 -11.54 -6.69
CA ASP A 351 -2.46 -12.95 -6.36
C ASP A 351 -3.75 -13.23 -5.61
N TYR A 352 -4.16 -12.33 -4.71
CA TYR A 352 -5.48 -12.37 -4.09
C TYR A 352 -6.62 -12.27 -5.11
N PHE A 353 -6.56 -11.32 -6.04
CA PHE A 353 -7.60 -11.21 -7.07
C PHE A 353 -7.67 -12.47 -7.95
N ARG A 354 -6.53 -13.06 -8.29
CA ARG A 354 -6.49 -14.34 -9.01
C ARG A 354 -7.09 -15.49 -8.21
N SER A 355 -6.83 -15.56 -6.91
CA SER A 355 -7.36 -16.63 -6.05
C SER A 355 -8.89 -16.58 -5.90
N ILE A 356 -9.49 -15.40 -6.09
CA ILE A 356 -10.96 -15.22 -6.14
C ILE A 356 -11.52 -15.26 -7.56
N GLY A 357 -10.78 -15.80 -8.54
CA GLY A 357 -11.24 -15.97 -9.92
C GLY A 357 -11.32 -14.67 -10.74
N ALA A 358 -10.70 -13.58 -10.28
CA ALA A 358 -10.68 -12.30 -10.99
C ALA A 358 -9.41 -12.12 -11.84
N ASP A 359 -9.52 -11.32 -12.91
CA ASP A 359 -8.40 -11.03 -13.80
C ASP A 359 -7.70 -9.76 -13.29
N ALA A 360 -6.58 -9.95 -12.60
CA ALA A 360 -5.79 -8.88 -12.03
C ALA A 360 -5.30 -7.85 -13.08
N ALA A 361 -5.04 -8.26 -14.33
CA ALA A 361 -4.59 -7.36 -15.40
C ALA A 361 -5.73 -6.42 -15.83
N SER A 362 -6.90 -6.98 -16.07
CA SER A 362 -8.12 -6.23 -16.37
C SER A 362 -8.52 -5.31 -15.19
N LEU A 363 -8.38 -5.80 -13.96
CA LEU A 363 -8.71 -5.02 -12.77
C LEU A 363 -7.78 -3.83 -12.54
N ILE A 364 -6.46 -4.00 -12.67
CA ILE A 364 -5.54 -2.87 -12.47
C ILE A 364 -5.74 -1.81 -13.56
N GLN A 365 -6.13 -2.23 -14.76
CA GLN A 365 -6.45 -1.33 -15.85
C GLN A 365 -7.75 -0.55 -15.63
N LYS A 366 -8.79 -1.15 -15.04
CA LYS A 366 -10.10 -0.51 -14.81
C LYS A 366 -10.15 0.24 -13.47
N CYS A 367 -9.63 -0.38 -12.43
CA CYS A 367 -9.73 0.03 -11.02
C CYS A 367 -8.38 -0.07 -10.30
N PRO A 368 -7.34 0.67 -10.72
CA PRO A 368 -6.01 0.62 -10.10
C PRO A 368 -6.02 0.97 -8.60
N GLN A 369 -7.01 1.74 -8.13
CA GLN A 369 -7.20 2.06 -6.72
C GLN A 369 -7.50 0.84 -5.85
N ALA A 370 -8.09 -0.23 -6.40
CA ALA A 370 -8.39 -1.45 -5.66
C ALA A 370 -7.11 -2.17 -5.20
N PHE A 371 -6.01 -1.98 -5.93
CA PHE A 371 -4.70 -2.53 -5.59
C PHE A 371 -4.02 -1.83 -4.42
N GLY A 372 -4.53 -0.66 -3.99
CA GLY A 372 -4.05 0.01 -2.79
C GLY A 372 -4.80 -0.37 -1.51
N LEU A 373 -5.79 -1.27 -1.60
CA LEU A 373 -6.59 -1.68 -0.46
C LEU A 373 -5.89 -2.82 0.29
N ASN A 374 -5.99 -2.79 1.62
CA ASN A 374 -5.47 -3.86 2.46
C ASN A 374 -6.32 -5.14 2.28
N ILE A 375 -5.65 -6.27 2.08
CA ILE A 375 -6.30 -7.55 1.76
C ILE A 375 -7.17 -8.02 2.93
N GLU A 376 -6.62 -8.14 4.14
CA GLU A 376 -7.33 -8.71 5.30
C GLU A 376 -8.45 -7.81 5.84
N SER A 377 -8.25 -6.50 5.85
CA SER A 377 -9.21 -5.56 6.46
C SER A 377 -10.25 -5.00 5.49
N LYS A 378 -10.02 -5.08 4.16
CA LYS A 378 -10.95 -4.53 3.16
C LYS A 378 -11.38 -5.54 2.10
N LEU A 379 -10.46 -6.22 1.44
CA LEU A 379 -10.82 -7.09 0.32
C LEU A 379 -11.50 -8.38 0.78
N LYS A 380 -10.87 -9.07 1.73
CA LYS A 380 -11.31 -10.37 2.25
C LYS A 380 -12.69 -10.33 2.92
N PRO A 381 -13.03 -9.34 3.76
CA PRO A 381 -14.37 -9.27 4.35
C PRO A 381 -15.49 -9.15 3.31
N ILE A 382 -15.23 -8.46 2.20
CA ILE A 382 -16.21 -8.32 1.10
C ILE A 382 -16.38 -9.65 0.36
N THR A 383 -15.28 -10.38 0.12
CA THR A 383 -15.34 -11.72 -0.47
C THR A 383 -16.06 -12.70 0.44
N GLU A 384 -15.74 -12.72 1.74
CA GLU A 384 -16.41 -13.56 2.75
C GLU A 384 -17.90 -13.25 2.85
N PHE A 385 -18.29 -11.97 2.75
CA PHE A 385 -19.69 -11.57 2.71
C PHE A 385 -20.47 -12.24 1.58
N PHE A 386 -19.90 -12.32 0.37
CA PHE A 386 -20.53 -12.99 -0.77
C PHE A 386 -20.48 -14.52 -0.65
N LEU A 387 -19.38 -15.09 -0.17
CA LEU A 387 -19.27 -16.53 0.06
C LEU A 387 -20.30 -17.04 1.07
N GLN A 388 -20.50 -16.32 2.18
CA GLN A 388 -21.54 -16.61 3.18
C GLN A 388 -22.97 -16.53 2.62
N ARG A 389 -23.15 -15.93 1.44
CA ARG A 389 -24.42 -15.78 0.71
C ARG A 389 -24.49 -16.70 -0.51
N GLU A 390 -23.70 -17.77 -0.50
CA GLU A 390 -23.70 -18.84 -1.50
C GLU A 390 -23.34 -18.38 -2.92
N PHE A 391 -22.58 -17.29 -3.05
CA PHE A 391 -21.90 -16.96 -4.30
C PHE A 391 -20.66 -17.86 -4.44
N SER A 392 -20.47 -18.45 -5.63
CA SER A 392 -19.25 -19.19 -5.91
C SER A 392 -18.05 -18.24 -6.08
N ILE A 393 -16.84 -18.76 -5.95
CA ILE A 393 -15.61 -17.99 -6.18
C ILE A 393 -15.60 -17.42 -7.60
N GLU A 394 -16.03 -18.18 -8.60
CA GLU A 394 -16.11 -17.77 -9.99
C GLU A 394 -17.12 -16.63 -10.20
N GLU A 395 -18.28 -16.70 -9.54
CA GLU A 395 -19.28 -15.63 -9.59
C GLU A 395 -18.75 -14.34 -8.96
N ILE A 396 -18.04 -14.43 -7.84
CA ILE A 396 -17.38 -13.29 -7.20
C ILE A 396 -16.33 -12.71 -8.16
N GLY A 397 -15.49 -13.54 -8.77
CA GLY A 397 -14.51 -13.12 -9.78
C GLY A 397 -15.15 -12.36 -10.94
N ILE A 398 -16.29 -12.84 -11.44
CA ILE A 398 -17.07 -12.14 -12.48
C ILE A 398 -17.58 -10.78 -11.98
N MET A 399 -18.13 -10.73 -10.76
CA MET A 399 -18.63 -9.48 -10.16
C MET A 399 -17.52 -8.44 -10.03
N VAL A 400 -16.37 -8.85 -9.50
CA VAL A 400 -15.20 -7.99 -9.28
C VAL A 400 -14.64 -7.50 -10.62
N ASN A 401 -14.50 -8.36 -11.62
CA ASN A 401 -14.05 -7.97 -12.97
C ASN A 401 -14.99 -6.96 -13.67
N ARG A 402 -16.29 -7.07 -13.43
CA ARG A 402 -17.32 -6.17 -13.99
C ARG A 402 -17.41 -4.85 -13.22
N PHE A 403 -17.17 -4.88 -11.92
CA PHE A 403 -17.34 -3.73 -11.04
C PHE A 403 -16.32 -3.74 -9.90
N GLY A 404 -15.03 -3.54 -10.23
CA GLY A 404 -13.94 -3.58 -9.25
C GLY A 404 -14.03 -2.53 -8.14
N ILE A 405 -14.85 -1.49 -8.33
CA ILE A 405 -15.20 -0.49 -7.31
C ILE A 405 -15.92 -1.13 -6.12
N ILE A 406 -16.51 -2.33 -6.26
CA ILE A 406 -17.21 -3.03 -5.19
C ILE A 406 -16.37 -3.14 -3.91
N HIS A 407 -15.05 -3.30 -4.03
CA HIS A 407 -14.12 -3.39 -2.90
C HIS A 407 -13.87 -2.06 -2.17
N THR A 408 -14.20 -0.95 -2.81
CA THR A 408 -14.09 0.39 -2.20
C THR A 408 -15.34 0.79 -1.45
N LEU A 409 -16.43 0.02 -1.56
CA LEU A 409 -17.70 0.30 -0.89
C LEU A 409 -17.66 -0.18 0.55
N SER A 410 -18.37 0.52 1.43
CA SER A 410 -18.54 0.09 2.83
C SER A 410 -19.35 -1.20 2.91
N LEU A 411 -18.86 -2.18 3.66
CA LEU A 411 -19.59 -3.42 3.88
C LEU A 411 -20.88 -3.16 4.67
N GLN A 412 -20.78 -2.44 5.80
CA GLN A 412 -21.88 -2.12 6.70
C GLN A 412 -22.84 -1.08 6.14
N GLU A 413 -22.32 0.02 5.60
CA GLU A 413 -23.16 1.17 5.20
C GLU A 413 -23.67 1.09 3.75
N ASN A 414 -23.21 0.09 2.98
CA ASN A 414 -23.55 -0.01 1.56
C ASN A 414 -23.91 -1.43 1.13
N LEU A 415 -23.01 -2.40 1.23
CA LEU A 415 -23.24 -3.74 0.67
C LEU A 415 -24.35 -4.49 1.41
N ILE A 416 -24.32 -4.51 2.74
CA ILE A 416 -25.30 -5.22 3.58
C ILE A 416 -26.73 -4.66 3.36
N PRO A 417 -27.03 -3.36 3.56
CA PRO A 417 -28.40 -2.85 3.43
C PRO A 417 -28.96 -3.01 2.02
N LYS A 418 -28.11 -2.87 0.99
CA LYS A 418 -28.54 -3.05 -0.41
C LYS A 418 -28.80 -4.51 -0.74
N TYR A 419 -28.02 -5.44 -0.18
CA TYR A 419 -28.26 -6.87 -0.35
C TYR A 419 -29.55 -7.30 0.36
N GLU A 420 -29.78 -6.84 1.58
CA GLU A 420 -31.03 -7.11 2.32
C GLU A 420 -32.25 -6.61 1.55
N TYR A 421 -32.19 -5.38 1.03
CA TYR A 421 -33.26 -4.88 0.16
C TYR A 421 -33.40 -5.71 -1.12
N PHE A 422 -32.30 -6.16 -1.73
CA PHE A 422 -32.34 -7.01 -2.92
C PHE A 422 -33.13 -8.30 -2.69
N LEU A 423 -33.00 -8.92 -1.51
CA LEU A 423 -33.78 -10.11 -1.15
C LEU A 423 -35.29 -9.81 -1.14
N THR A 424 -35.71 -8.65 -0.63
CA THR A 424 -37.12 -8.25 -0.63
C THR A 424 -37.71 -8.04 -2.02
N MET A 425 -36.87 -7.72 -3.01
CA MET A 425 -37.31 -7.47 -4.38
C MET A 425 -37.64 -8.76 -5.16
N GLY A 426 -37.28 -9.94 -4.64
CA GLY A 426 -37.52 -11.24 -5.25
C GLY A 426 -36.77 -11.48 -6.57
N TYR A 427 -35.63 -10.82 -6.78
CA TYR A 427 -34.77 -11.10 -7.94
C TYR A 427 -33.92 -12.34 -7.68
N PRO A 428 -33.62 -13.14 -8.71
CA PRO A 428 -32.69 -14.26 -8.56
C PRO A 428 -31.27 -13.74 -8.36
N ARG A 429 -30.50 -14.41 -7.49
CA ARG A 429 -29.13 -14.01 -7.10
C ARG A 429 -28.19 -13.75 -8.28
N TYR A 430 -28.32 -14.49 -9.37
CA TYR A 430 -27.51 -14.31 -10.58
C TYR A 430 -27.63 -12.91 -11.21
N GLU A 431 -28.69 -12.15 -10.95
CA GLU A 431 -28.82 -10.77 -11.42
C GLU A 431 -27.74 -9.86 -10.83
N LEU A 432 -27.30 -10.12 -9.58
CA LEU A 432 -26.17 -9.41 -8.97
C LEU A 432 -24.83 -9.78 -9.61
N VAL A 433 -24.70 -11.00 -10.13
CA VAL A 433 -23.51 -11.44 -10.87
C VAL A 433 -23.45 -10.78 -12.25
N LYS A 434 -24.61 -10.67 -12.93
CA LYS A 434 -24.72 -10.00 -14.23
C LYS A 434 -24.58 -8.47 -14.13
N PHE A 435 -25.07 -7.89 -13.03
CA PHE A 435 -25.11 -6.44 -12.81
C PHE A 435 -24.68 -6.04 -11.38
N PRO A 436 -23.40 -6.25 -11.02
CA PRO A 436 -22.87 -5.88 -9.70
C PRO A 436 -22.88 -4.36 -9.45
N GLN A 437 -23.04 -3.54 -10.50
CA GLN A 437 -23.23 -2.09 -10.41
C GLN A 437 -24.47 -1.71 -9.60
N TYR A 438 -25.39 -2.65 -9.33
CA TYR A 438 -26.46 -2.50 -8.34
C TYR A 438 -25.97 -1.84 -7.04
N PHE A 439 -24.83 -2.30 -6.50
CA PHE A 439 -24.25 -1.76 -5.27
C PHE A 439 -23.71 -0.32 -5.42
N GLY A 440 -23.53 0.17 -6.64
CA GLY A 440 -23.13 1.54 -6.91
C GLY A 440 -24.26 2.56 -6.83
N TYR A 441 -25.53 2.16 -6.97
CA TYR A 441 -26.67 3.09 -6.94
C TYR A 441 -27.13 3.39 -5.51
N SER A 442 -27.70 4.58 -5.30
CA SER A 442 -28.27 4.97 -4.00
C SER A 442 -29.49 4.12 -3.65
N LEU A 443 -29.51 3.55 -2.44
CA LEU A 443 -30.63 2.73 -1.98
C LEU A 443 -31.93 3.55 -1.90
N GLU A 444 -31.87 4.70 -1.23
CA GLU A 444 -33.04 5.56 -0.97
C GLU A 444 -33.45 6.39 -2.19
N GLN A 445 -32.48 6.90 -2.96
CA GLN A 445 -32.77 7.86 -4.03
C GLN A 445 -32.97 7.21 -5.40
N ARG A 446 -32.59 5.93 -5.57
CA ARG A 446 -32.60 5.29 -6.89
C ARG A 446 -33.23 3.91 -6.87
N ILE A 447 -32.76 3.01 -5.98
CA ILE A 447 -33.18 1.61 -6.00
C ILE A 447 -34.63 1.47 -5.53
N LYS A 448 -34.94 1.94 -4.31
CA LYS A 448 -36.30 1.86 -3.74
C LYS A 448 -37.36 2.58 -4.58
N PRO A 449 -37.18 3.85 -5.01
CA PRO A 449 -38.22 4.56 -5.75
C PRO A 449 -38.52 3.91 -7.10
N ARG A 450 -37.49 3.47 -7.83
CA ARG A 450 -37.68 2.82 -9.14
C ARG A 450 -38.29 1.44 -9.02
N TYR A 451 -37.92 0.68 -8.01
CA TYR A 451 -38.55 -0.62 -7.76
C TYR A 451 -40.04 -0.45 -7.45
N ALA A 452 -40.39 0.46 -6.53
CA ALA A 452 -41.78 0.77 -6.19
C ALA A 452 -42.60 1.27 -7.39
N ARG A 453 -41.99 2.15 -8.21
CA ARG A 453 -42.63 2.65 -9.44
C ARG A 453 -42.89 1.54 -10.45
N MET A 454 -41.91 0.66 -10.67
CA MET A 454 -42.02 -0.48 -11.58
C MET A 454 -43.09 -1.48 -11.13
N THR A 455 -43.12 -1.84 -9.84
CA THR A 455 -44.11 -2.76 -9.29
C THR A 455 -45.52 -2.16 -9.27
N GLY A 456 -45.65 -0.86 -9.00
CA GLY A 456 -46.92 -0.13 -9.10
C GLY A 456 -47.52 -0.11 -10.52
N CYS A 457 -46.69 -0.26 -11.55
CA CYS A 457 -47.13 -0.40 -12.94
C CYS A 457 -47.38 -1.87 -13.36
N GLY A 458 -47.20 -2.85 -12.47
CA GLY A 458 -47.35 -4.27 -12.81
C GLY A 458 -46.29 -4.82 -13.77
N VAL A 459 -45.19 -4.10 -13.97
CA VAL A 459 -44.11 -4.48 -14.90
C VAL A 459 -42.96 -5.13 -14.14
N ARG A 460 -42.26 -6.10 -14.74
CA ARG A 460 -40.98 -6.61 -14.24
C ARG A 460 -39.85 -6.33 -15.23
N LEU A 461 -38.86 -5.55 -14.79
CA LEU A 461 -37.63 -5.27 -15.54
C LEU A 461 -36.45 -6.01 -14.92
N ILE A 462 -35.40 -6.28 -15.69
CA ILE A 462 -34.10 -6.71 -15.13
C ILE A 462 -33.40 -5.54 -14.43
N LEU A 463 -32.48 -5.82 -13.49
CA LEU A 463 -31.86 -4.76 -12.68
C LEU A 463 -31.18 -3.68 -13.51
N ASN A 464 -30.48 -4.08 -14.57
CA ASN A 464 -29.80 -3.15 -15.47
C ASN A 464 -30.79 -2.16 -16.11
N GLN A 465 -31.89 -2.67 -16.68
CA GLN A 465 -32.93 -1.82 -17.30
C GLN A 465 -33.60 -0.90 -16.28
N MET A 466 -33.79 -1.37 -15.04
CA MET A 466 -34.38 -0.57 -13.98
C MET A 466 -33.45 0.57 -13.54
N LEU A 467 -32.15 0.34 -13.41
CA LEU A 467 -31.26 1.25 -12.68
C LEU A 467 -30.36 2.12 -13.56
N SER A 468 -29.87 1.61 -14.69
CA SER A 468 -28.82 2.27 -15.49
C SER A 468 -29.33 3.37 -16.42
N VAL A 469 -30.60 3.30 -16.83
CA VAL A 469 -31.18 4.25 -17.80
C VAL A 469 -31.56 5.58 -17.15
N SER A 470 -31.67 6.66 -17.94
CA SER A 470 -32.17 7.95 -17.48
C SER A 470 -33.60 7.85 -16.92
N GLU A 471 -34.07 8.89 -16.24
CA GLU A 471 -35.44 8.93 -15.71
C GLU A 471 -36.49 8.93 -16.83
N SER A 472 -36.31 9.77 -17.85
CA SER A 472 -37.15 9.79 -19.04
C SER A 472 -37.23 8.41 -19.70
N ARG A 473 -36.08 7.76 -19.92
CA ARG A 473 -36.03 6.45 -20.56
C ARG A 473 -36.62 5.35 -19.69
N PHE A 474 -36.49 5.46 -18.38
CA PHE A 474 -37.11 4.52 -17.43
C PHE A 474 -38.65 4.57 -17.56
N GLU A 475 -39.24 5.78 -17.53
CA GLU A 475 -40.69 5.95 -17.69
C GLU A 475 -41.19 5.51 -19.08
N GLU A 476 -40.45 5.79 -20.15
CA GLU A 476 -40.77 5.28 -21.50
C GLU A 476 -40.84 3.75 -21.55
N ILE A 477 -39.88 3.07 -20.91
CA ILE A 477 -39.84 1.60 -20.86
C ILE A 477 -41.03 1.07 -20.06
N LEU A 478 -41.39 1.72 -18.95
CA LEU A 478 -42.57 1.35 -18.17
C LEU A 478 -43.85 1.52 -18.97
N GLN A 479 -44.06 2.68 -19.61
CA GLN A 479 -45.24 2.95 -20.43
C GLN A 479 -45.41 1.95 -21.57
N LYS A 480 -44.32 1.63 -22.28
CA LYS A 480 -44.34 0.65 -23.38
C LYS A 480 -44.68 -0.76 -22.91
N LYS A 481 -44.28 -1.14 -21.69
CA LYS A 481 -44.56 -2.47 -21.14
C LYS A 481 -45.91 -2.54 -20.41
N SER A 482 -46.42 -1.43 -19.89
CA SER A 482 -47.73 -1.37 -19.24
C SER A 482 -48.88 -1.24 -20.24
N GLY A 483 -48.64 -0.65 -21.42
CA GLY A 483 -49.65 -0.41 -22.46
C GLY A 483 -49.82 -1.53 -23.50
N GLY A 484 -49.25 -2.71 -23.29
CA GLY A 484 -49.29 -3.85 -24.23
C GLY A 484 -50.27 -4.96 -23.83
N PHE A 485 -51.51 -4.61 -23.47
CA PHE A 485 -52.61 -5.55 -23.24
C PHE A 485 -53.62 -5.50 -24.38
#